data_AF-A0A7W0QLF9-F1
#
_entry.id   AF-A0A7W0QLF9-F1
#
_cell.length_a   1.000
_cell.length_b   1.000
_cell.length_c   1.000
_cell.angle_alpha   90.00
_cell.angle_beta   90.00
_cell.angle_gamma   90.00
#
_symmetry.space_group_name_H-M   'P 1'
#
loop_
_entity.id
_entity.type
_entity.pdbx_description
1 polymer ?
#
loop_
_entity_poly.entity_id
_entity_poly.type
_entity_poly.pdbx_seq_one_letter_code
_entity_poly.pdbx_strand_id
1 'polypeptide(L)'
;MTTQRFITVGSGIAIAGGVAFLVKLAVLAATNGAESIAVATFYLLGVVLCAVGSVGVALRLLQRFPRALRIIGAVVSPLAFFATFLLLDGVLVPPTREHLPNWAEVEAGVFLTALIWLAAGAWALRSERGLAVRTTQAAR
;
A
#
# COMPACT_ATOMS: atom_id res chain seq x y z
N MET A 1 1.33 -21.92 -11.73
CA MET A 1 2.39 -20.94 -12.02
C MET A 1 1.90 -19.48 -12.12
N THR A 2 0.63 -19.22 -12.48
CA THR A 2 0.13 -17.85 -12.73
C THR A 2 -0.06 -16.99 -11.46
N THR A 3 -0.70 -17.52 -10.40
CA THR A 3 -1.05 -16.73 -9.20
C THR A 3 0.15 -16.15 -8.45
N GLN A 4 1.28 -16.87 -8.37
CA GLN A 4 2.49 -16.40 -7.68
C GLN A 4 3.12 -15.17 -8.38
N ARG A 5 3.12 -15.16 -9.72
CA ARG A 5 3.57 -13.99 -10.48
C ARG A 5 2.70 -12.78 -10.21
N PHE A 6 1.37 -12.96 -10.16
CA PHE A 6 0.44 -11.89 -9.81
C PHE A 6 0.67 -11.35 -8.40
N ILE A 7 0.89 -12.23 -7.41
CA ILE A 7 1.21 -11.81 -6.04
C ILE A 7 2.51 -11.01 -6.01
N THR A 8 3.55 -11.48 -6.70
CA THR A 8 4.86 -10.82 -6.72
C THR A 8 4.78 -9.44 -7.37
N VAL A 9 4.20 -9.35 -8.57
CA VAL A 9 4.04 -8.07 -9.29
C VAL A 9 3.13 -7.12 -8.52
N GLY A 10 1.97 -7.59 -8.05
CA GLY A 10 1.04 -6.76 -7.29
C GLY A 10 1.64 -6.25 -5.99
N SER A 11 2.37 -7.08 -5.25
CA SER A 11 3.05 -6.65 -4.02
C SER A 11 4.18 -5.66 -4.30
N GLY A 12 4.92 -5.81 -5.40
CA GLY A 12 5.90 -4.83 -5.85
C GLY A 12 5.28 -3.49 -6.22
N ILE A 13 4.12 -3.53 -6.89
CA ILE A 13 3.32 -2.34 -7.21
C ILE A 13 2.83 -1.65 -5.93
N ALA A 14 2.39 -2.40 -4.91
CA ALA A 14 1.99 -1.82 -3.61
C ALA A 14 3.15 -1.09 -2.91
N ILE A 15 4.36 -1.68 -2.94
CA ILE A 15 5.56 -1.01 -2.42
C ILE A 15 5.83 0.28 -3.19
N ALA A 16 5.81 0.24 -4.52
CA ALA A 16 6.04 1.42 -5.35
C ALA A 16 5.02 2.53 -5.08
N GLY A 17 3.75 2.18 -4.85
CA GLY A 17 2.71 3.13 -4.45
C GLY A 17 2.96 3.76 -3.08
N GLY A 18 3.35 2.95 -2.08
CA GLY A 18 3.72 3.47 -0.76
C GLY A 18 4.92 4.42 -0.84
N VAL A 19 5.94 4.06 -1.62
CA VAL A 19 7.11 4.94 -1.87
C VAL A 19 6.69 6.23 -2.56
N ALA A 20 5.81 6.17 -3.57
CA ALA A 20 5.32 7.36 -4.26
C ALA A 20 4.64 8.35 -3.30
N PHE A 21 3.82 7.86 -2.35
CA PHE A 21 3.27 8.71 -1.31
C PHE A 21 4.33 9.31 -0.40
N LEU A 22 5.34 8.54 0.02
CA LEU A 22 6.43 9.08 0.84
C LEU A 22 7.22 10.16 0.08
N VAL A 23 7.44 9.98 -1.23
CA VAL A 23 8.09 10.99 -2.08
C VAL A 23 7.21 12.24 -2.21
N LYS A 24 5.88 12.10 -2.38
CA LYS A 24 4.94 13.24 -2.33
C LYS A 24 5.15 14.05 -1.05
N LEU A 25 5.16 13.38 0.10
CA LEU A 25 5.31 14.04 1.40
C LEU A 25 6.67 14.72 1.56
N ALA A 26 7.74 14.11 1.05
CA ALA A 26 9.07 14.72 1.03
C ALA A 26 9.11 16.00 0.18
N VAL A 27 8.46 15.99 -1.00
CA VAL A 27 8.35 17.19 -1.85
C VAL A 27 7.54 18.27 -1.13
N LEU A 28 6.40 17.91 -0.54
CA LEU A 28 5.53 18.86 0.16
C LEU A 28 6.25 19.48 1.37
N ALA A 29 7.01 18.69 2.13
CA ALA A 29 7.83 19.19 3.23
C ALA A 29 8.93 20.14 2.71
N ALA A 30 9.61 19.78 1.61
CA ALA A 30 10.66 20.60 1.01
C ALA A 30 10.12 21.93 0.44
N THR A 31 8.85 21.97 0.01
CA THR A 31 8.19 23.17 -0.49
C THR A 31 7.35 23.90 0.57
N ASN A 32 7.48 23.51 1.85
CA ASN A 32 6.71 24.06 2.97
C ASN A 32 5.19 24.08 2.73
N GLY A 33 4.65 22.99 2.20
CA GLY A 33 3.23 22.84 1.91
C GLY A 33 2.79 23.43 0.58
N ALA A 34 3.69 23.95 -0.26
CA ALA A 34 3.29 24.50 -1.54
C ALA A 34 2.88 23.38 -2.51
N GLU A 35 1.64 23.48 -2.99
CA GLU A 35 1.10 22.61 -4.03
C GLU A 35 1.88 22.75 -5.34
N SER A 36 2.11 21.63 -6.02
CA SER A 36 2.82 21.61 -7.29
C SER A 36 2.41 20.42 -8.15
N ILE A 37 2.76 20.47 -9.43
CA ILE A 37 2.55 19.36 -10.36
C ILE A 37 3.22 18.08 -9.85
N ALA A 38 4.39 18.20 -9.20
CA ALA A 38 5.08 17.05 -8.62
C ALA A 38 4.27 16.40 -7.49
N VAL A 39 3.73 17.20 -6.56
CA VAL A 39 2.86 16.71 -5.46
C VAL A 39 1.64 15.98 -6.03
N ALA A 40 0.92 16.60 -6.97
CA ALA A 40 -0.24 16.00 -7.60
C ALA A 40 0.09 14.69 -8.35
N THR A 41 1.23 14.67 -9.06
CA THR A 41 1.68 13.49 -9.80
C THR A 41 2.00 12.34 -8.87
N PHE A 42 2.78 12.56 -7.81
CA PHE A 42 3.11 11.51 -6.85
C PHE A 42 1.90 11.05 -6.04
N TYR A 43 0.96 11.95 -5.74
CA TYR A 43 -0.31 11.57 -5.12
C TYR A 43 -1.11 10.61 -6.02
N LEU A 44 -1.35 10.97 -7.28
CA LEU A 44 -2.07 10.12 -8.23
C LEU A 44 -1.36 8.78 -8.46
N LEU A 45 -0.03 8.82 -8.60
CA LEU A 45 0.78 7.61 -8.75
C LEU A 45 0.63 6.71 -7.52
N GLY A 46 0.73 7.27 -6.31
CA GLY A 46 0.55 6.53 -5.05
C GLY A 46 -0.84 5.90 -4.95
N VAL A 47 -1.90 6.64 -5.25
CA VAL A 47 -3.29 6.14 -5.24
C VAL A 47 -3.46 4.98 -6.21
N VAL A 48 -3.07 5.16 -7.48
CA VAL A 48 -3.26 4.14 -8.52
C VAL A 48 -2.43 2.90 -8.22
N LEU A 49 -1.17 3.06 -7.86
CA LEU A 49 -0.28 1.93 -7.56
C LEU A 49 -0.73 1.20 -6.30
N CYS A 50 -1.09 1.87 -5.21
CA CYS A 50 -1.60 1.19 -4.02
C CYS A 50 -2.92 0.47 -4.28
N ALA A 51 -3.84 1.09 -5.02
CA ALA A 51 -5.12 0.46 -5.39
C ALA A 51 -4.90 -0.81 -6.22
N VAL A 52 -4.05 -0.77 -7.26
CA VAL A 52 -3.72 -1.96 -8.06
C VAL A 52 -2.91 -2.98 -7.27
N GLY A 53 -1.94 -2.53 -6.48
CA GLY A 53 -1.07 -3.37 -5.69
C GLY A 53 -1.80 -4.11 -4.56
N SER A 54 -2.90 -3.53 -4.06
CA SER A 54 -3.75 -4.14 -3.04
C SER A 54 -4.26 -5.53 -3.44
N VAL A 55 -4.45 -5.76 -4.75
CA VAL A 55 -4.84 -7.05 -5.32
C VAL A 55 -3.79 -8.12 -5.01
N GLY A 56 -2.50 -7.81 -5.19
CA GLY A 56 -1.41 -8.73 -4.90
C GLY A 56 -1.35 -9.11 -3.42
N VAL A 57 -1.55 -8.12 -2.54
CA VAL A 57 -1.60 -8.30 -1.08
C VAL A 57 -2.80 -9.16 -0.67
N ALA A 58 -3.99 -8.90 -1.23
CA ALA A 58 -5.20 -9.66 -0.94
C ALA A 58 -5.11 -11.11 -1.41
N LEU A 59 -4.59 -11.35 -2.61
CA LEU A 59 -4.37 -12.70 -3.12
C LEU A 59 -3.38 -13.49 -2.24
N ARG A 60 -2.38 -12.80 -1.68
CA ARG A 60 -1.44 -13.40 -0.72
C ARG A 60 -2.14 -13.77 0.59
N LEU A 61 -2.90 -12.85 1.18
CA LEU A 61 -3.67 -13.08 2.41
C LEU A 61 -4.62 -14.29 2.25
N LEU A 62 -5.28 -14.39 1.09
CA LEU A 62 -6.30 -15.39 0.82
C LEU A 62 -5.76 -16.67 0.16
N GLN A 63 -4.45 -16.87 0.11
CA GLN A 63 -3.82 -18.00 -0.60
C GLN A 63 -4.24 -19.40 -0.10
N ARG A 64 -4.77 -19.50 1.12
CA ARG A 64 -5.25 -20.77 1.73
C ARG A 64 -6.76 -20.98 1.54
N PHE A 65 -7.47 -19.98 1.05
CA PHE A 65 -8.93 -20.02 0.90
C PHE A 65 -9.34 -20.52 -0.48
N PRO A 66 -10.62 -20.93 -0.68
CA PRO A 66 -11.16 -21.31 -1.98
C PRO A 66 -10.99 -20.23 -3.05
N ARG A 67 -10.98 -20.64 -4.33
CA ARG A 67 -10.78 -19.74 -5.48
C ARG A 67 -11.78 -18.58 -5.50
N ALA A 68 -13.05 -18.84 -5.17
CA ALA A 68 -14.09 -17.83 -5.13
C ALA A 68 -13.75 -16.68 -4.17
N LEU A 69 -13.31 -16.98 -2.94
CA LEU A 69 -12.94 -15.96 -1.96
C LEU A 69 -11.72 -15.15 -2.41
N ARG A 70 -10.77 -15.75 -3.13
CA ARG A 70 -9.61 -15.03 -3.68
C ARG A 70 -10.01 -14.02 -4.75
N ILE A 71 -10.94 -14.40 -5.63
CA ILE A 71 -11.46 -13.50 -6.67
C ILE A 71 -12.22 -12.35 -6.02
N ILE A 72 -13.11 -12.65 -5.07
CA ILE A 72 -13.85 -11.63 -4.31
C ILE A 72 -12.86 -10.69 -3.61
N GLY A 73 -11.89 -11.24 -2.87
CA GLY A 73 -10.89 -10.44 -2.18
C GLY A 73 -10.04 -9.58 -3.12
N ALA A 74 -9.67 -10.10 -4.30
CA ALA A 74 -8.97 -9.33 -5.33
C ALA A 74 -9.81 -8.15 -5.83
N VAL A 75 -11.09 -8.37 -6.14
CA VAL A 75 -12.00 -7.33 -6.64
C VAL A 75 -12.31 -6.28 -5.57
N VAL A 76 -12.46 -6.69 -4.31
CA VAL A 76 -12.80 -5.79 -3.19
C VAL A 76 -11.57 -5.07 -2.63
N SER A 77 -10.36 -5.58 -2.84
CA SER A 77 -9.14 -5.02 -2.24
C SER A 77 -8.85 -3.54 -2.56
N PRO A 78 -9.14 -3.00 -3.77
CA PRO A 78 -8.99 -1.57 -4.00
C PRO A 78 -9.91 -0.73 -3.12
N LEU A 79 -11.13 -1.22 -2.84
CA LEU A 79 -12.05 -0.56 -1.91
C LEU A 79 -11.50 -0.60 -0.48
N ALA A 80 -10.87 -1.70 -0.08
CA ALA A 80 -10.21 -1.80 1.22
C ALA A 80 -9.04 -0.81 1.35
N PHE A 81 -8.29 -0.58 0.27
CA PHE A 81 -7.28 0.50 0.21
C PHE A 81 -7.91 1.87 0.46
N PHE A 82 -8.96 2.24 -0.29
CA PHE A 82 -9.63 3.53 -0.09
C PHE A 82 -10.26 3.67 1.29
N ALA A 83 -10.87 2.61 1.82
CA ALA A 83 -11.41 2.59 3.17
C ALA A 83 -10.30 2.83 4.21
N THR A 84 -9.13 2.21 4.04
CA THR A 84 -7.97 2.41 4.93
C THR A 84 -7.54 3.88 4.91
N PHE A 85 -7.46 4.48 3.72
CA PHE A 85 -7.13 5.90 3.56
C PHE A 85 -8.12 6.82 4.29
N LEU A 86 -9.43 6.66 4.03
CA LEU A 86 -10.48 7.48 4.63
C LEU A 86 -10.57 7.31 6.15
N LEU A 87 -10.40 6.08 6.64
CA LEU A 87 -10.42 5.80 8.08
C LEU A 87 -9.23 6.45 8.78
N LEU A 88 -8.03 6.34 8.22
CA LEU A 88 -6.83 6.93 8.82
C LEU A 88 -6.92 8.46 8.81
N ASP A 89 -7.40 9.05 7.73
CA ASP A 89 -7.61 10.50 7.66
C ASP A 89 -8.59 10.97 8.75
N GLY A 90 -9.76 10.33 8.86
CA GLY A 90 -10.76 10.66 9.87
C GLY A 90 -10.31 10.46 11.33
N VAL A 91 -9.38 9.54 11.58
CA VAL A 91 -8.86 9.25 12.92
C VAL A 91 -7.66 10.12 13.30
N LEU A 92 -6.79 10.45 12.33
CA LEU A 92 -5.51 11.11 12.60
C LEU A 92 -5.56 12.65 12.49
N VAL A 93 -6.45 13.19 11.66
CA VAL A 93 -6.57 14.64 11.51
C VAL A 93 -7.05 15.32 12.81
N PRO A 94 -8.07 14.81 13.54
CA PRO A 94 -8.54 15.47 14.76
C PRO A 94 -7.47 15.66 15.86
N PRO A 95 -6.64 14.65 16.23
CA PRO A 95 -5.64 14.82 17.28
C PRO A 95 -4.37 15.57 16.83
N THR A 96 -4.10 15.70 15.54
CA THR A 96 -2.86 16.33 15.04
C THR A 96 -2.98 17.84 14.81
N ARG A 97 -4.21 18.38 14.83
CA ARG A 97 -4.62 19.74 14.41
C ARG A 97 -4.01 20.93 15.16
N GLU A 98 -3.24 20.67 16.20
CA GLU A 98 -2.63 21.72 17.04
C GLU A 98 -1.12 21.52 17.21
N HIS A 99 -0.57 20.42 16.69
CA HIS A 99 0.79 19.98 16.97
C HIS A 99 1.69 19.98 15.74
N LEU A 100 1.11 20.15 14.55
CA LEU A 100 1.80 20.07 13.28
C LEU A 100 1.53 21.33 12.44
N PRO A 101 2.38 21.64 11.44
CA PRO A 101 2.03 22.61 10.41
C PRO A 101 0.76 22.17 9.67
N ASN A 102 -0.11 23.10 9.26
CA ASN A 102 -1.37 22.81 8.57
C ASN A 102 -1.24 21.80 7.42
N TRP A 103 -0.14 21.85 6.65
CA TRP A 103 0.10 20.91 5.56
C TRP A 103 0.37 19.48 6.05
N ALA A 104 1.00 19.30 7.21
CA ALA A 104 1.32 17.99 7.75
C ALA A 104 0.12 17.34 8.46
N GLU A 105 -0.78 18.14 9.03
CA GLU A 105 -2.03 17.68 9.65
C GLU A 105 -2.92 16.94 8.65
N VAL A 106 -3.15 17.56 7.48
CA VAL A 106 -3.99 17.02 6.40
C VAL A 106 -3.36 15.80 5.73
N GLU A 107 -2.06 15.58 5.93
CA GLU A 107 -1.28 14.55 5.26
C GLU A 107 -0.95 13.35 6.17
N ALA A 108 -1.34 13.41 7.45
CA ALA A 108 -1.11 12.32 8.40
C ALA A 108 -1.76 11.00 7.94
N GLY A 109 -2.97 11.08 7.38
CA GLY A 109 -3.67 9.93 6.77
C GLY A 109 -2.89 9.33 5.61
N VAL A 110 -2.35 10.16 4.73
CA VAL A 110 -1.54 9.75 3.57
C VAL A 110 -0.26 9.08 4.04
N PHE A 111 0.42 9.64 5.05
CA PHE A 111 1.65 9.08 5.60
C PHE A 111 1.45 7.68 6.18
N LEU A 112 0.46 7.48 7.06
CA LEU A 112 0.21 6.14 7.63
C LEU A 112 -0.29 5.16 6.57
N THR A 113 -1.12 5.61 5.62
CA THR A 113 -1.53 4.78 4.48
C THR A 113 -0.32 4.29 3.69
N ALA A 114 0.63 5.18 3.40
CA ALA A 114 1.87 4.85 2.70
C ALA A 114 2.66 3.77 3.45
N LEU A 115 2.85 3.94 4.76
CA LEU A 115 3.58 2.98 5.59
C LEU A 115 2.89 1.61 5.65
N ILE A 116 1.57 1.58 5.83
CA ILE A 116 0.80 0.34 5.92
C ILE A 116 0.89 -0.44 4.61
N TRP A 117 0.68 0.21 3.47
CA TRP A 117 0.67 -0.48 2.18
C TRP A 117 2.07 -0.87 1.71
N LEU A 118 3.09 -0.06 2.02
CA LEU A 118 4.50 -0.44 1.84
C LEU A 118 4.84 -1.69 2.67
N ALA A 119 4.50 -1.69 3.96
CA ALA A 119 4.74 -2.82 4.85
C ALA A 119 3.98 -4.07 4.41
N ALA A 120 2.72 -3.93 4.01
CA ALA A 120 1.89 -5.04 3.53
C ALA A 120 2.45 -5.65 2.24
N GLY A 121 2.88 -4.83 1.27
CA GLY A 121 3.55 -5.28 0.06
C GLY A 121 4.88 -5.99 0.36
N ALA A 122 5.71 -5.43 1.23
CA ALA A 122 6.97 -6.02 1.64
C ALA A 122 6.78 -7.37 2.37
N TRP A 123 5.80 -7.45 3.27
CA TRP A 123 5.41 -8.69 3.93
C TRP A 123 4.95 -9.75 2.93
N ALA A 124 4.11 -9.37 1.96
CA ALA A 124 3.58 -10.28 0.96
C ALA A 124 4.70 -10.89 0.10
N LEU A 125 5.68 -10.08 -0.31
CA LEU A 125 6.87 -10.52 -1.04
C LEU A 125 7.79 -11.42 -0.21
N ARG A 126 8.07 -11.06 1.05
CA ARG A 126 8.94 -11.87 1.92
C ARG A 126 8.35 -13.25 2.19
N SER A 127 7.04 -13.31 2.37
CA SER A 127 6.32 -14.54 2.69
C SER A 127 6.31 -15.56 1.53
N GLU A 128 6.51 -15.12 0.29
CA GLU A 128 6.71 -16.00 -0.87
C GLU A 128 8.07 -16.70 -0.82
N ARG A 129 9.15 -15.95 -0.53
CA ARG A 129 10.52 -16.48 -0.50
C ARG A 129 10.70 -17.57 0.56
N GLY A 130 10.05 -17.41 1.73
CA GLY A 130 10.08 -18.41 2.80
C GLY A 130 9.42 -19.74 2.46
N LEU A 131 8.40 -19.74 1.59
CA LEU A 131 7.76 -20.98 1.13
C LEU A 131 8.64 -21.74 0.14
N ALA A 132 9.29 -21.03 -0.79
CA ALA A 132 10.16 -21.62 -1.80
C ALA A 132 11.38 -22.34 -1.19
N VAL A 133 11.98 -21.79 -0.13
CA VAL A 133 13.13 -22.41 0.55
C VAL A 133 12.74 -23.72 1.26
N ARG A 134 11.57 -23.76 1.91
CA ARG A 134 11.09 -24.95 2.64
C ARG A 134 10.80 -26.12 1.71
N THR A 135 10.24 -25.87 0.53
CA THR A 135 9.97 -26.93 -0.46
C THR A 135 11.26 -27.57 -1.01
N THR A 136 12.34 -26.80 -1.14
CA THR A 136 13.63 -27.32 -1.65
C THR A 136 14.35 -28.18 -0.60
N GLN A 137 14.16 -27.90 0.69
CA GLN A 137 14.72 -28.73 1.77
C GLN A 137 13.95 -30.03 1.98
N ALA A 138 12.63 -30.05 1.78
CA ALA A 138 11.82 -31.27 1.91
C ALA A 138 11.99 -32.27 0.74
N ALA A 139 12.62 -31.84 -0.36
CA ALA A 139 12.87 -32.66 -1.54
C ALA A 139 14.30 -33.26 -1.59
N ARG A 140 15.09 -33.09 -0.51
CA ARG A 140 16.40 -33.70 -0.31
C ARG A 140 16.32 -34.72 0.81
#